data_AF-A0A0F9C626-F1
#
_entry.id   AF-A0A0F9C626-F1
#
_cell.length_a   1.000
_cell.length_b   1.000
_cell.length_c   1.000
_cell.angle_alpha   90.00
_cell.angle_beta   90.00
_cell.angle_gamma   90.00
#
_symmetry.space_group_name_H-M   'P 1'
#
loop_
_entity.id
_entity.type
_entity.pdbx_description
1 polymer ?
#
loop_
_entity_poly.entity_id
_entity_poly.type
_entity_poly.pdbx_seq_one_letter_code
_entity_poly.pdbx_strand_id
1 'polypeptide(L)'
;MRKRGTNVVIFLSFLILLIIPLVSAGVFSDLWGKITGYGTSGTTTVNITIGNAAPTIGFVEVIPDLTPNESWTNTTTFNFTATDTDGFTNINVSSAQGFFQRGAETTRSDLSCINWSQSVNDVNFTCTIGMWYFDEAGEWTINVTIRDNNQATAENSSTSFTYISLKAMVMSPIALGWPEINLPDTDTGANENITINNTGNAVNLNISITAYNLQGNETLTNIFLQKTSLLKMSQRDVVEQQWLMQHQPM
;
A
#
# COMPACT_ATOMS: atom_id res chain seq x y z
N MET A 1 13.43 53.87 91.86
CA MET A 1 13.83 52.71 91.01
C MET A 1 14.05 51.47 91.90
N ARG A 2 13.06 50.58 92.05
CA ARG A 2 13.21 49.14 92.40
C ARG A 2 11.85 48.58 92.83
N LYS A 3 11.14 47.95 91.89
CA LYS A 3 10.01 47.00 92.12
C LYS A 3 9.57 46.33 90.80
N ARG A 4 9.96 46.87 89.64
CA ARG A 4 9.73 46.25 88.33
C ARG A 4 10.49 44.92 88.13
N GLY A 5 11.65 44.73 88.75
CA GLY A 5 12.46 43.50 88.57
C GLY A 5 11.81 42.25 89.15
N THR A 6 11.17 42.34 90.31
CA THR A 6 10.62 41.15 90.99
C THR A 6 9.40 40.57 90.27
N ASN A 7 8.53 41.42 89.72
CA ASN A 7 7.36 40.94 88.97
C ASN A 7 7.74 40.30 87.64
N VAL A 8 8.81 40.78 86.99
CA VAL A 8 9.33 40.19 85.75
C VAL A 8 9.95 38.82 86.01
N VAL A 9 10.68 38.66 87.12
CA VAL A 9 11.27 37.36 87.50
C VAL A 9 10.17 36.35 87.83
N ILE A 10 9.14 36.72 88.60
CA ILE A 10 8.02 35.83 88.94
C ILE A 10 7.27 35.41 87.69
N PHE A 11 7.00 36.33 86.76
CA PHE A 11 6.31 36.03 85.51
C PHE A 11 7.12 35.08 84.62
N LEU A 12 8.44 35.29 84.49
CA LEU A 12 9.33 34.39 83.76
C LEU A 12 9.40 33.00 84.41
N SER A 13 9.48 32.92 85.74
CA SER A 13 9.46 31.63 86.44
C SER A 13 8.15 30.87 86.23
N PHE A 14 7.01 31.56 86.24
CA PHE A 14 5.71 30.95 85.98
C PHE A 14 5.56 30.48 84.52
N LEU A 15 6.06 31.28 83.58
CA LEU A 15 6.06 30.94 82.15
C LEU A 15 6.92 29.70 81.88
N ILE A 16 8.11 29.61 82.47
CA ILE A 16 8.98 28.43 82.36
C ILE A 16 8.28 27.18 82.92
N LEU A 17 7.64 27.29 84.09
CA LEU A 17 6.87 26.19 84.70
C LEU A 17 5.69 25.72 83.83
N LEU A 18 5.07 26.63 83.08
CA LEU A 18 3.99 26.31 82.15
C LEU A 18 4.49 25.60 80.88
N ILE A 19 5.71 25.92 80.43
CA ILE A 19 6.26 25.39 79.17
C ILE A 19 6.88 23.99 79.37
N ILE A 20 7.41 23.67 80.56
CA ILE A 20 8.00 22.35 80.85
C ILE A 20 7.08 21.16 80.50
N PRO A 21 5.79 21.10 80.89
CA PRO A 21 4.92 19.99 80.52
C PRO A 21 4.59 19.95 79.02
N LEU A 22 4.58 21.10 78.33
CA LEU A 22 4.33 21.19 76.88
C LEU A 22 5.50 20.65 76.05
N VAL A 23 6.74 20.83 76.53
CA VAL A 23 7.94 20.25 75.90
C VAL A 23 7.98 18.74 76.12
N SER A 24 7.66 18.27 77.32
CA SER A 24 7.67 16.83 77.65
C SER A 24 6.59 16.03 76.90
N ALA A 25 5.45 16.63 76.56
CA ALA A 25 4.36 15.97 75.85
C ALA A 25 4.59 15.85 74.33
N GLY A 26 5.76 16.29 73.82
CA GLY A 26 6.08 16.21 72.39
C GLY A 26 5.20 17.10 71.50
N VAL A 27 4.42 18.03 72.08
CA VAL A 27 3.48 18.90 71.35
C VAL A 27 4.20 19.73 70.30
N PHE A 28 5.41 20.19 70.60
CA PHE A 28 6.24 20.92 69.63
C PHE A 28 6.73 20.03 68.49
N SER A 29 6.98 18.74 68.73
CA SER A 29 7.39 17.81 67.67
C SER A 29 6.25 17.56 66.68
N ASP A 30 5.03 17.33 67.18
CA ASP A 30 3.85 17.12 66.32
C ASP A 30 3.45 18.42 65.58
N LEU A 31 3.53 19.57 66.25
CA LEU A 31 3.26 20.87 65.64
C LEU A 31 4.29 21.22 64.55
N TRP A 32 5.58 21.03 64.81
CA TRP A 32 6.63 21.29 63.81
C TRP A 32 6.62 20.26 62.67
N GLY A 33 6.29 19.00 62.94
CA GLY A 33 6.10 17.97 61.91
C GLY A 33 4.95 18.30 60.95
N LYS A 34 3.87 18.90 61.46
CA LYS A 34 2.71 19.32 60.64
C LYS A 34 2.94 20.64 59.90
N ILE A 35 3.67 21.59 60.48
CA ILE A 35 3.90 22.92 59.86
C ILE A 35 5.01 22.88 58.79
N THR A 36 6.03 22.03 58.93
CA THR A 36 7.16 22.01 57.99
C THR A 36 6.88 21.30 56.66
N GLY A 37 5.69 20.71 56.48
CA GLY A 37 5.37 19.97 55.25
C GLY A 37 6.23 18.74 55.03
N TYR A 38 7.01 18.30 56.03
CA TYR A 38 7.68 17.00 56.06
C TYR A 38 6.63 15.89 56.25
N GLY A 39 5.75 15.75 55.26
CA GLY A 39 4.99 14.53 55.06
C GLY A 39 6.00 13.40 54.90
N THR A 40 5.95 12.45 55.84
CA THR A 40 6.53 11.12 55.74
C THR A 40 6.45 10.62 54.31
N SER A 41 7.58 10.18 53.74
CA SER A 41 7.77 9.56 52.42
C SER A 41 6.53 8.83 51.88
N GLY A 42 5.58 9.59 51.36
CA GLY A 42 4.34 9.09 50.79
C GLY A 42 4.60 8.83 49.31
N THR A 43 4.37 7.60 48.86
CA THR A 43 4.39 7.31 47.43
C THR A 43 3.20 8.02 46.78
N THR A 44 3.46 9.12 46.08
CA THR A 44 2.47 9.72 45.19
C THR A 44 2.44 8.90 43.91
N THR A 45 1.34 8.21 43.65
CA THR A 45 1.13 7.54 42.35
C THR A 45 0.83 8.61 41.31
N VAL A 46 1.78 8.87 40.42
CA VAL A 46 1.58 9.70 39.23
C VAL A 46 1.12 8.78 38.11
N ASN A 47 -0.15 8.87 37.73
CA ASN A 47 -0.65 8.21 36.53
C ASN A 47 -0.27 9.06 35.31
N ILE A 48 0.83 8.70 34.64
CA ILE A 48 1.19 9.26 33.35
C ILE A 48 0.54 8.40 32.27
N THR A 49 -0.53 8.90 31.66
CA THR A 49 -1.04 8.36 30.41
C THR A 49 -0.28 9.01 29.26
N ILE A 50 0.64 8.26 28.65
CA ILE A 50 1.20 8.60 27.34
C ILE A 50 0.16 8.15 26.31
N GLY A 51 -0.38 9.09 25.53
CA GLY A 51 -1.29 8.76 24.43
C GLY A 51 -0.53 8.15 23.26
N ASN A 52 -1.20 7.30 22.47
CA ASN A 52 -0.62 6.74 21.25
C ASN A 52 -0.62 7.79 20.13
N ALA A 53 0.53 8.05 19.53
CA ALA A 53 0.69 8.81 18.31
C ALA A 53 0.52 7.89 17.10
N ALA A 54 -0.29 8.31 16.14
CA ALA A 54 -0.42 7.55 14.89
C ALA A 54 0.88 7.64 14.06
N PRO A 55 1.23 6.57 13.32
CA PRO A 55 2.37 6.63 12.42
C PRO A 55 2.12 7.64 11.29
N THR A 56 3.18 8.05 10.61
CA THR A 56 3.16 8.90 9.42
C THR A 56 3.99 8.27 8.31
N ILE A 57 3.64 8.49 7.05
CA ILE A 57 4.46 8.04 5.90
C ILE A 57 4.99 9.29 5.21
N GLY A 58 6.22 9.67 5.54
CA GLY A 58 6.84 10.89 5.01
C GLY A 58 7.47 10.73 3.63
N PHE A 59 7.77 9.49 3.24
CA PHE A 59 8.47 9.18 1.99
C PHE A 59 7.86 7.95 1.31
N VAL A 60 7.58 8.10 0.02
CA VAL A 60 7.24 7.02 -0.91
C VAL A 60 8.16 7.19 -2.11
N GLU A 61 8.86 6.13 -2.50
CA GLU A 61 9.76 6.14 -3.65
C GLU A 61 8.97 6.34 -4.94
N VAL A 62 9.45 7.27 -5.79
CA VAL A 62 8.97 7.40 -7.16
C VAL A 62 9.63 6.31 -8.00
N ILE A 63 8.83 5.50 -8.69
CA ILE A 63 9.33 4.51 -9.64
C ILE A 63 9.31 5.06 -11.07
N PRO A 64 10.18 4.56 -11.97
CA PRO A 64 10.10 4.90 -13.38
C PRO A 64 8.79 4.39 -14.01
N ASP A 65 8.41 5.00 -15.12
CA ASP A 65 7.33 4.50 -15.96
C ASP A 65 7.57 3.03 -16.35
N LEU A 66 6.50 2.24 -16.36
CA LEU A 66 6.57 0.80 -16.60
C LEU A 66 6.04 0.49 -18.00
N THR A 67 6.82 -0.27 -18.77
CA THR A 67 6.34 -0.85 -20.04
C THR A 67 5.82 -2.25 -19.79
N PRO A 68 4.62 -2.62 -20.27
CA PRO A 68 4.14 -4.00 -20.23
C PRO A 68 5.11 -4.97 -20.90
N ASN A 69 5.16 -6.21 -20.43
CA ASN A 69 5.81 -7.31 -21.14
C ASN A 69 4.74 -8.10 -21.89
N GLU A 70 4.97 -8.44 -23.16
CA GLU A 70 3.97 -9.16 -23.95
C GLU A 70 3.54 -10.48 -23.27
N SER A 71 2.25 -10.64 -23.00
CA SER A 71 1.69 -11.86 -22.36
C SER A 71 2.20 -12.20 -20.95
N TRP A 72 2.93 -11.29 -20.29
CA TRP A 72 3.54 -11.55 -18.97
C TRP A 72 3.19 -10.46 -17.95
N THR A 73 3.38 -10.78 -16.67
CA THR A 73 3.34 -9.78 -15.59
C THR A 73 4.67 -9.05 -15.52
N ASN A 74 4.64 -7.72 -15.44
CA ASN A 74 5.79 -6.90 -15.11
C ASN A 74 5.78 -6.59 -13.61
N THR A 75 6.76 -7.12 -12.88
CA THR A 75 6.89 -6.93 -11.43
C THR A 75 7.84 -5.79 -11.15
N THR A 76 7.41 -4.83 -10.34
CA THR A 76 8.25 -3.72 -9.88
C THR A 76 8.32 -3.67 -8.37
N THR A 77 9.41 -3.10 -7.86
CA THR A 77 9.63 -2.90 -6.43
C THR A 77 9.71 -1.41 -6.13
N PHE A 78 9.19 -1.00 -4.99
CA PHE A 78 9.34 0.37 -4.49
C PHE A 78 9.42 0.38 -2.97
N ASN A 79 10.02 1.44 -2.43
CA ASN A 79 10.21 1.59 -0.99
C ASN A 79 9.36 2.72 -0.40
N PHE A 80 9.04 2.61 0.89
CA PHE A 80 8.47 3.70 1.66
C PHE A 80 8.97 3.67 3.10
N THR A 81 8.89 4.81 3.78
CA THR A 81 9.31 4.96 5.18
C THR A 81 8.13 5.38 6.04
N ALA A 82 7.84 4.58 7.07
CA ALA A 82 6.90 4.92 8.13
C ALA A 82 7.65 5.43 9.36
N THR A 83 7.14 6.49 9.97
CA THR A 83 7.70 7.13 11.18
C THR A 83 6.64 7.18 12.28
N ASP A 84 6.99 6.74 13.48
CA ASP A 84 6.13 6.78 14.68
C ASP A 84 6.91 7.40 15.85
N THR A 85 6.34 8.44 16.48
CA THR A 85 7.00 9.15 17.60
C THR A 85 7.03 8.34 18.89
N ASP A 86 6.21 7.31 19.01
CA ASP A 86 6.24 6.36 20.14
C ASP A 86 7.31 5.27 19.95
N GLY A 87 8.05 5.33 18.84
CA GLY A 87 9.18 4.47 18.50
C GLY A 87 8.82 3.38 17.50
N PHE A 88 9.82 2.88 16.76
CA PHE A 88 9.60 1.91 15.69
C PHE A 88 8.93 0.60 16.15
N THR A 89 9.10 0.22 17.42
CA THR A 89 8.48 -0.97 18.00
C THR A 89 6.95 -0.86 18.09
N ASN A 90 6.41 0.36 18.04
CA ASN A 90 4.97 0.59 17.99
C ASN A 90 4.37 0.32 16.60
N ILE A 91 5.19 0.35 15.54
CA ILE A 91 4.74 0.07 14.18
C ILE A 91 4.48 -1.43 14.01
N ASN A 92 3.28 -1.78 13.58
CA ASN A 92 2.94 -3.16 13.24
C ASN A 92 3.44 -3.46 11.83
N VAL A 93 4.66 -3.99 11.74
CA VAL A 93 5.35 -4.29 10.46
C VAL A 93 4.55 -5.23 9.54
N SER A 94 3.69 -6.09 10.10
CA SER A 94 2.85 -7.01 9.31
C SER A 94 1.64 -6.33 8.64
N SER A 95 1.35 -5.09 9.02
CA SER A 95 0.25 -4.31 8.45
C SER A 95 0.66 -3.44 7.26
N ALA A 96 1.93 -3.51 6.84
CA ALA A 96 2.45 -2.75 5.70
C ALA A 96 1.86 -3.27 4.39
N GLN A 97 1.21 -2.39 3.64
CA GLN A 97 0.59 -2.72 2.35
C GLN A 97 0.91 -1.65 1.32
N GLY A 98 1.07 -2.07 0.07
CA GLY A 98 1.27 -1.22 -1.09
C GLY A 98 0.23 -1.50 -2.18
N PHE A 99 -0.17 -0.47 -2.91
CA PHE A 99 -1.19 -0.55 -3.93
C PHE A 99 -0.81 0.28 -5.15
N PHE A 100 -1.07 -0.25 -6.34
CA PHE A 100 -1.19 0.54 -7.56
C PHE A 100 -2.67 0.66 -7.91
N GLN A 101 -3.12 1.90 -8.00
CA GLN A 101 -4.53 2.23 -8.18
C GLN A 101 -4.73 3.11 -9.42
N ARG A 102 -5.75 2.76 -10.19
CA ARG A 102 -6.27 3.54 -11.30
C ARG A 102 -7.77 3.29 -11.36
N GLY A 103 -8.56 4.35 -11.55
CA GLY A 103 -10.01 4.36 -11.32
C GLY A 103 -10.77 3.09 -11.71
N ALA A 104 -11.04 2.90 -13.01
CA ALA A 104 -11.87 1.78 -13.49
C ALA A 104 -11.13 0.43 -13.55
N GLU A 105 -9.89 0.37 -13.06
CA GLU A 105 -9.04 -0.82 -13.10
C GLU A 105 -9.07 -1.58 -11.78
N THR A 106 -8.71 -2.85 -11.84
CA THR A 106 -8.53 -3.64 -10.61
C THR A 106 -7.25 -3.19 -9.91
N THR A 107 -7.35 -2.80 -8.64
CA THR A 107 -6.20 -2.46 -7.80
C THR A 107 -5.19 -3.61 -7.78
N ARG A 108 -3.92 -3.31 -8.07
CA ARG A 108 -2.81 -4.23 -7.87
C ARG A 108 -2.25 -3.98 -6.47
N SER A 109 -1.99 -5.02 -5.69
CA SER A 109 -1.62 -4.87 -4.29
C SER A 109 -0.54 -5.85 -3.84
N ASP A 110 0.31 -5.40 -2.95
CA ASP A 110 1.15 -6.24 -2.10
C ASP A 110 0.67 -6.05 -0.65
N LEU A 111 0.10 -7.11 -0.07
CA LEU A 111 -0.44 -7.09 1.28
C LEU A 111 0.61 -7.50 2.34
N SER A 112 1.87 -7.69 1.93
CA SER A 112 2.93 -8.21 2.80
C SER A 112 4.27 -7.56 2.45
N CYS A 113 4.33 -6.24 2.48
CA CYS A 113 5.57 -5.51 2.23
C CYS A 113 6.63 -5.86 3.27
N ILE A 114 7.87 -6.03 2.81
CA ILE A 114 8.98 -6.53 3.63
C ILE A 114 9.66 -5.36 4.34
N ASN A 115 9.78 -5.45 5.65
CA ASN A 115 10.65 -4.57 6.44
C ASN A 115 12.12 -4.94 6.19
N TRP A 116 12.93 -4.00 5.73
CA TRP A 116 14.35 -4.23 5.45
C TRP A 116 15.31 -3.44 6.36
N SER A 117 14.84 -2.36 7.00
CA SER A 117 15.63 -1.63 8.01
C SER A 117 14.76 -0.81 8.97
N GLN A 118 15.34 -0.50 10.14
CA GLN A 118 14.67 0.18 11.24
C GLN A 118 15.65 1.16 11.92
N SER A 119 15.13 2.29 12.39
CA SER A 119 15.81 3.30 13.20
C SER A 119 14.92 3.64 14.40
N VAL A 120 15.33 4.59 15.27
CA VAL A 120 14.63 4.94 16.52
C VAL A 120 13.11 5.07 16.34
N ASN A 121 12.67 5.83 15.36
CA ASN A 121 11.26 6.09 15.08
C ASN A 121 10.83 5.61 13.68
N ASP A 122 11.76 5.13 12.85
CA ASP A 122 11.52 4.89 11.43
C ASP A 122 11.59 3.40 11.08
N VAL A 123 10.74 2.98 10.16
CA VAL A 123 10.77 1.65 9.54
C VAL A 123 10.69 1.79 8.03
N ASN A 124 11.64 1.18 7.34
CA ASN A 124 11.68 1.17 5.88
C ASN A 124 11.12 -0.15 5.34
N PHE A 125 10.20 -0.04 4.40
CA PHE A 125 9.52 -1.16 3.76
C PHE A 125 9.85 -1.21 2.27
N THR A 126 9.85 -2.41 1.71
CA THR A 126 9.90 -2.70 0.28
C THR A 126 8.64 -3.47 -0.10
N CYS A 127 7.88 -2.95 -1.06
CA CYS A 127 6.72 -3.63 -1.64
C CYS A 127 7.05 -4.12 -3.05
N THR A 128 6.51 -5.27 -3.43
CA THR A 128 6.68 -5.87 -4.77
C THR A 128 5.32 -6.11 -5.40
N ILE A 129 4.97 -5.32 -6.42
CA ILE A 129 3.65 -5.40 -7.08
C ILE A 129 3.82 -5.77 -8.55
N GLY A 130 3.01 -6.73 -9.00
CA GLY A 130 2.91 -7.13 -10.40
C GLY A 130 1.81 -6.37 -11.15
N MET A 131 2.18 -5.82 -12.30
CA MET A 131 1.27 -5.24 -13.29
C MET A 131 1.07 -6.22 -14.45
N TRP A 132 -0.17 -6.51 -14.83
CA TRP A 132 -0.47 -7.43 -15.93
C TRP A 132 -0.37 -6.73 -17.28
N TYR A 133 0.04 -7.48 -18.32
CA TYR A 133 0.18 -6.92 -19.67
C TYR A 133 -1.10 -6.32 -20.26
N PHE A 134 -2.27 -6.62 -19.70
CA PHE A 134 -3.57 -6.11 -20.13
C PHE A 134 -4.10 -4.96 -19.25
N ASP A 135 -3.37 -4.56 -18.20
CA ASP A 135 -3.71 -3.39 -17.39
C ASP A 135 -3.70 -2.14 -18.25
N GLU A 136 -4.71 -1.28 -18.07
CA GLU A 136 -4.86 -0.09 -18.93
C GLU A 136 -3.66 0.87 -18.81
N ALA A 137 -3.27 1.41 -19.95
CA ALA A 137 -2.22 2.42 -20.03
C ALA A 137 -2.65 3.78 -19.44
N GLY A 138 -1.68 4.48 -18.85
CA GLY A 138 -1.80 5.83 -18.32
C GLY A 138 -1.28 5.94 -16.89
N GLU A 139 -1.67 7.00 -16.18
CA GLU A 139 -1.22 7.24 -14.80
C GLU A 139 -1.85 6.25 -13.81
N TRP A 140 -1.02 5.70 -12.93
CA TRP A 140 -1.36 4.86 -11.78
C TRP A 140 -0.82 5.50 -10.51
N THR A 141 -1.66 5.62 -9.48
CA THR A 141 -1.29 6.15 -8.17
C THR A 141 -0.64 5.06 -7.34
N ILE A 142 0.49 5.37 -6.70
CA ILE A 142 1.12 4.51 -5.70
C ILE A 142 0.56 4.90 -4.33
N ASN A 143 -0.16 3.98 -3.72
CA ASN A 143 -0.75 4.16 -2.40
C ASN A 143 -0.12 3.16 -1.42
N VAL A 144 0.26 3.64 -0.24
CA VAL A 144 0.81 2.79 0.83
C VAL A 144 0.08 3.02 2.13
N THR A 145 -0.08 1.95 2.91
CA THR A 145 -0.73 2.01 4.22
C THR A 145 0.06 1.23 5.26
N ILE A 146 0.05 1.73 6.50
CA ILE A 146 0.66 1.07 7.67
C ILE A 146 -0.20 1.33 8.91
N ARG A 147 -0.19 0.40 9.86
CA ARG A 147 -0.79 0.57 11.19
C ARG A 147 0.24 0.43 12.29
N ASP A 148 -0.03 1.06 13.41
CA ASP A 148 0.65 0.75 14.68
C ASP A 148 -0.04 -0.43 15.40
N ASN A 149 0.51 -0.83 16.55
CA ASN A 149 -0.04 -1.88 17.41
C ASN A 149 -1.38 -1.49 18.05
N ASN A 150 -1.68 -0.19 18.09
CA ASN A 150 -2.90 0.40 18.63
C ASN A 150 -3.99 0.62 17.56
N GLN A 151 -3.76 0.15 16.33
CA GLN A 151 -4.65 0.27 15.17
C GLN A 151 -4.79 1.68 14.59
N ALA A 152 -3.98 2.65 15.00
CA ALA A 152 -3.91 3.92 14.29
C ALA A 152 -3.23 3.68 12.92
N THR A 153 -3.75 4.34 11.88
CA THR A 153 -3.38 4.07 10.49
C THR A 153 -2.76 5.31 9.87
N ALA A 154 -1.73 5.13 9.04
CA ALA A 154 -1.23 6.13 8.11
C ALA A 154 -1.36 5.66 6.67
N GLU A 155 -1.55 6.61 5.77
CA GLU A 155 -1.68 6.40 4.34
C GLU A 155 -0.93 7.51 3.58
N ASN A 156 -0.32 7.17 2.44
CA ASN A 156 0.28 8.15 1.54
C ASN A 156 0.06 7.73 0.07
N SER A 157 -0.48 8.66 -0.72
CA SER A 157 -0.78 8.52 -2.15
C SER A 157 -0.16 9.64 -3.00
N SER A 158 1.00 10.17 -2.57
CA SER A 158 1.60 11.37 -3.16
C SER A 158 2.40 11.13 -4.45
N THR A 159 2.64 9.86 -4.81
CA THR A 159 3.43 9.49 -5.98
C THR A 159 2.61 8.69 -6.99
N SER A 160 3.00 8.78 -8.26
CA SER A 160 2.39 8.08 -9.39
C SER A 160 3.46 7.64 -10.38
N PHE A 161 3.09 6.73 -11.27
CA PHE A 161 3.89 6.36 -12.45
C PHE A 161 2.99 6.18 -13.66
N THR A 162 3.55 6.19 -14.86
CA THR A 162 2.80 5.90 -16.08
C THR A 162 2.99 4.43 -16.48
N TYR A 163 1.89 3.70 -16.65
CA TYR A 163 1.89 2.42 -17.34
C TYR A 163 1.78 2.66 -18.85
N ILE A 164 2.80 2.30 -19.61
CA ILE A 164 2.92 2.66 -21.02
C ILE A 164 2.00 1.77 -21.87
N SER A 165 1.45 2.32 -22.95
CA SER A 165 0.70 1.54 -23.92
C SER A 165 1.63 0.72 -24.81
N LEU A 166 1.46 -0.60 -24.78
CA LEU A 166 2.12 -1.56 -25.66
C LEU A 166 1.14 -2.03 -26.74
N LYS A 167 1.53 -1.79 -28.00
CA LYS A 167 0.87 -2.37 -29.17
C LYS A 167 1.63 -3.62 -29.57
N ALA A 168 1.09 -4.78 -29.24
CA ALA A 168 1.73 -6.06 -29.53
C ALA A 168 0.70 -7.09 -29.98
N MET A 169 1.12 -7.98 -30.88
CA MET A 169 0.27 -9.04 -31.40
C MET A 169 1.09 -10.28 -31.74
N VAL A 170 0.52 -11.44 -31.47
CA VAL A 170 1.07 -12.74 -31.86
C VAL A 170 0.06 -13.44 -32.76
N MET A 171 0.55 -13.99 -33.87
CA MET A 171 -0.25 -14.79 -34.80
C MET A 171 0.18 -16.25 -34.73
N SER A 172 -0.79 -17.17 -34.72
CA SER A 172 -0.51 -18.61 -34.76
C SER A 172 -1.63 -19.39 -35.46
N PRO A 173 -1.31 -20.31 -36.41
CA PRO A 173 0.01 -20.54 -36.98
C PRO A 173 0.47 -19.37 -37.88
N ILE A 174 1.79 -19.26 -38.13
CA ILE A 174 2.37 -18.22 -39.01
C ILE A 174 2.32 -18.59 -40.50
N ALA A 175 1.83 -19.79 -40.82
CA ALA A 175 1.63 -20.29 -42.16
C ALA A 175 0.34 -21.10 -42.21
N LEU A 176 -0.31 -21.10 -43.37
CA LEU A 176 -1.49 -21.93 -43.64
C LEU A 176 -1.07 -23.12 -44.50
N GLY A 177 -1.59 -24.30 -44.15
CA GLY A 177 -1.60 -25.45 -45.04
C GLY A 177 -2.91 -25.54 -45.80
N TRP A 178 -2.88 -26.18 -46.96
CA TRP A 178 -4.08 -26.61 -47.67
C TRP A 178 -4.05 -28.14 -47.82
N PRO A 179 -5.20 -28.80 -47.89
CA PRO A 179 -5.25 -30.20 -48.32
C PRO A 179 -4.78 -30.28 -49.79
N GLU A 180 -4.52 -31.49 -50.29
CA GLU A 180 -4.15 -31.69 -51.69
C GLU A 180 -5.15 -30.99 -52.62
N ILE A 181 -4.67 -30.05 -53.44
CA ILE A 181 -5.48 -29.26 -54.37
C ILE A 181 -5.34 -29.87 -55.77
N ASN A 182 -6.45 -30.35 -56.33
CA ASN A 182 -6.56 -30.90 -57.67
C ASN A 182 -7.18 -29.89 -58.64
N LEU A 183 -6.99 -30.10 -59.95
CA LEU A 183 -7.53 -29.24 -61.00
C LEU A 183 -9.06 -28.96 -60.96
N PRO A 184 -9.94 -29.89 -60.55
CA PRO A 184 -11.37 -29.60 -60.46
C PRO A 184 -11.78 -28.91 -59.15
N ASP A 185 -10.85 -28.74 -58.21
CA ASP A 185 -11.18 -28.20 -56.90
C ASP A 185 -11.47 -26.70 -56.97
N THR A 186 -12.47 -26.27 -56.21
CA THR A 186 -12.87 -24.87 -56.11
C THR A 186 -13.08 -24.54 -54.63
N ASP A 187 -12.64 -23.34 -54.22
CA ASP A 187 -12.81 -22.82 -52.86
C ASP A 187 -12.32 -23.75 -51.73
N THR A 188 -11.21 -24.46 -51.97
CA THR A 188 -10.59 -25.33 -50.95
C THR A 188 -10.10 -24.51 -49.75
N GLY A 189 -10.71 -24.75 -48.59
CA GLY A 189 -10.32 -24.13 -47.33
C GLY A 189 -8.94 -24.56 -46.86
N ALA A 190 -8.31 -23.73 -46.02
CA ALA A 190 -7.07 -24.10 -45.34
C ALA A 190 -7.31 -25.21 -44.30
N ASN A 191 -6.27 -25.96 -43.97
CA ASN A 191 -6.30 -27.00 -42.92
C ASN A 191 -6.41 -26.39 -41.52
N GLU A 192 -5.90 -25.16 -41.33
CA GLU A 192 -5.84 -24.48 -40.04
C GLU A 192 -6.43 -23.06 -40.10
N ASN A 193 -6.89 -22.57 -38.95
CA ASN A 193 -7.27 -21.17 -38.76
C ASN A 193 -6.08 -20.37 -38.21
N ILE A 194 -5.83 -19.15 -38.72
CA ILE A 194 -4.92 -18.19 -38.07
C ILE A 194 -5.65 -17.52 -36.90
N THR A 195 -5.09 -17.67 -35.71
CA THR A 195 -5.47 -16.90 -34.52
C THR A 195 -4.58 -15.67 -34.43
N ILE A 196 -5.19 -14.49 -34.34
CA ILE A 196 -4.51 -13.23 -34.05
C ILE A 196 -4.83 -12.86 -32.61
N ASN A 197 -3.81 -12.84 -31.75
CA ASN A 197 -3.97 -12.49 -30.34
C ASN A 197 -3.33 -11.14 -30.03
N ASN A 198 -4.04 -10.26 -29.32
CA ASN A 198 -3.47 -9.04 -28.77
C ASN A 198 -2.65 -9.40 -27.52
N THR A 199 -1.34 -9.20 -27.58
CA THR A 199 -0.42 -9.50 -26.47
C THR A 199 0.02 -8.25 -25.71
N GLY A 200 -0.55 -7.08 -26.02
CA GLY A 200 -0.35 -5.82 -25.29
C GLY A 200 -1.63 -5.28 -24.63
N ASN A 201 -1.54 -4.09 -24.04
CA ASN A 201 -2.66 -3.39 -23.37
C ASN A 201 -3.34 -2.31 -24.24
N ALA A 202 -2.98 -2.18 -25.52
CA ALA A 202 -3.66 -1.24 -26.40
C ALA A 202 -5.10 -1.69 -26.69
N VAL A 203 -6.09 -0.85 -26.35
CA VAL A 203 -7.53 -1.17 -26.48
C VAL A 203 -8.11 -0.88 -27.88
N ASN A 204 -7.54 0.10 -28.60
CA ASN A 204 -8.01 0.52 -29.92
C ASN A 204 -7.07 0.00 -31.02
N LEU A 205 -7.15 -1.30 -31.30
CA LEU A 205 -6.39 -1.95 -32.36
C LEU A 205 -7.24 -2.08 -33.63
N ASN A 206 -6.66 -1.66 -34.75
CA ASN A 206 -7.23 -1.88 -36.07
C ASN A 206 -6.45 -3.02 -36.73
N ILE A 207 -7.16 -4.10 -37.10
CA ILE A 207 -6.59 -5.19 -37.89
C ILE A 207 -7.00 -4.97 -39.34
N SER A 208 -6.01 -4.80 -40.22
CA SER A 208 -6.19 -4.72 -41.67
C SER A 208 -5.68 -6.00 -42.31
N ILE A 209 -6.56 -6.70 -43.03
CA ILE A 209 -6.22 -7.94 -43.74
C ILE A 209 -6.20 -7.65 -45.23
N THR A 210 -5.06 -7.92 -45.87
CA THR A 210 -4.94 -7.88 -47.33
C THR A 210 -4.85 -9.30 -47.85
N ALA A 211 -5.79 -9.67 -48.71
CA ALA A 211 -5.79 -10.96 -49.38
C ALA A 211 -5.48 -10.78 -50.87
N TYR A 212 -4.71 -11.72 -51.40
CA TYR A 212 -4.34 -11.76 -52.81
C TYR A 212 -4.94 -13.00 -53.46
N ASN A 213 -5.49 -12.83 -54.66
CA ASN A 213 -5.90 -13.97 -55.47
C ASN A 213 -4.65 -14.70 -55.98
N LEU A 214 -4.64 -16.01 -55.84
CA LEU A 214 -3.65 -16.84 -56.53
C LEU A 214 -3.96 -16.77 -58.03
N GLN A 215 -3.05 -16.24 -58.83
CA GLN A 215 -3.20 -16.25 -60.28
C GLN A 215 -2.85 -17.63 -60.81
N GLY A 216 -3.79 -18.25 -61.52
CA GLY A 216 -3.51 -19.44 -62.34
C GLY A 216 -2.62 -19.08 -63.53
N ASN A 217 -1.76 -20.01 -63.94
CA ASN A 217 -0.75 -19.79 -64.98
C ASN A 217 -1.33 -19.52 -66.39
N GLU A 218 -2.65 -19.72 -66.64
CA GLU A 218 -3.16 -19.75 -68.02
C GLU A 218 -4.41 -18.90 -68.33
N THR A 219 -5.07 -18.23 -67.38
CA THR A 219 -6.17 -17.31 -67.77
C THR A 219 -6.48 -16.24 -66.72
N LEU A 220 -6.33 -14.96 -67.12
CA LEU A 220 -6.47 -13.75 -66.31
C LEU A 220 -7.92 -13.41 -65.87
N THR A 221 -8.91 -14.30 -66.06
CA THR A 221 -10.33 -13.91 -66.06
C THR A 221 -11.19 -14.44 -64.92
N ASN A 222 -10.68 -15.33 -64.05
CA ASN A 222 -11.51 -15.86 -62.96
C ASN A 222 -11.16 -15.18 -61.62
N ILE A 223 -12.08 -14.32 -61.19
CA ILE A 223 -12.07 -13.61 -59.92
C ILE A 223 -12.62 -14.56 -58.86
N PHE A 224 -11.75 -15.04 -57.96
CA PHE A 224 -12.18 -15.69 -56.73
C PHE A 224 -12.50 -14.60 -55.70
N LEU A 225 -13.75 -14.56 -55.23
CA LEU A 225 -14.21 -13.57 -54.26
C LEU A 225 -13.86 -14.05 -52.85
N GLN A 226 -12.98 -13.33 -52.14
CA GLN A 226 -12.95 -13.42 -50.69
C GLN A 226 -14.02 -12.49 -50.09
N LYS A 227 -14.96 -13.09 -49.35
CA LYS A 227 -15.96 -12.39 -48.56
C LYS A 227 -15.26 -11.54 -47.48
N THR A 228 -15.27 -10.22 -47.64
CA THR A 228 -14.79 -9.29 -46.63
C THR A 228 -15.78 -9.23 -45.47
N SER A 229 -15.55 -10.04 -44.43
CA SER A 229 -16.22 -9.84 -43.14
C SER A 229 -15.44 -8.83 -42.31
N LEU A 230 -16.01 -7.64 -42.10
CA LEU A 230 -15.59 -6.70 -41.06
C LEU A 230 -15.83 -7.36 -39.69
N LEU A 231 -14.81 -8.06 -39.17
CA LEU A 231 -14.78 -8.50 -37.78
C LEU A 231 -14.50 -7.27 -36.91
N LYS A 232 -15.57 -6.55 -36.53
CA LYS A 232 -15.51 -5.63 -35.38
C LYS A 232 -15.52 -6.49 -34.12
N MET A 233 -14.35 -6.92 -33.66
CA MET A 233 -14.22 -7.49 -32.32
C MET A 233 -14.38 -6.34 -31.33
N SER A 234 -15.59 -6.18 -30.77
CA SER A 234 -15.80 -5.28 -29.64
C SER A 234 -15.25 -5.95 -28.39
N GLN A 235 -14.40 -5.24 -27.65
CA GLN A 235 -13.76 -5.70 -26.40
C GLN A 235 -14.74 -6.20 -25.31
N ARG A 236 -16.05 -6.04 -25.46
CA ARG A 236 -17.03 -6.55 -24.48
C ARG A 236 -17.23 -8.07 -24.54
N ASP A 237 -16.92 -8.73 -25.65
CA ASP A 237 -17.22 -10.17 -25.80
C ASP A 237 -16.17 -11.10 -25.14
N VAL A 238 -15.03 -10.57 -24.68
CA VAL A 238 -14.01 -11.36 -23.96
C VAL A 238 -14.25 -11.41 -22.45
N VAL A 239 -14.97 -10.42 -21.89
CA VAL A 239 -15.28 -10.37 -20.45
C VAL A 239 -16.23 -11.51 -20.05
N GLU A 240 -17.08 -11.99 -20.97
CA GLU A 240 -18.04 -13.06 -20.67
C GLU A 240 -17.41 -14.47 -20.66
N GLN A 241 -16.27 -14.68 -21.34
CA GLN A 241 -15.55 -15.97 -21.27
C GLN A 241 -14.59 -16.07 -20.07
N GLN A 242 -14.14 -14.95 -19.51
CA GLN A 242 -13.27 -14.96 -18.32
C GLN A 242 -14.04 -15.26 -17.01
N TRP A 243 -15.36 -15.01 -16.98
CA TRP A 243 -16.22 -15.36 -15.84
C TRP A 243 -16.41 -16.89 -15.66
N LEU A 244 -16.28 -17.66 -16.75
CA LEU A 244 -16.42 -19.12 -16.75
C LEU A 244 -15.17 -19.88 -16.28
N MET A 245 -14.00 -19.23 -16.23
CA MET A 245 -12.75 -19.87 -15.75
C MET A 245 -12.47 -19.66 -14.25
N GLN A 246 -13.18 -18.76 -13.56
CA GLN A 246 -12.99 -18.52 -12.12
C GLN A 246 -14.00 -19.25 -11.20
N HIS A 247 -14.92 -20.06 -11.75
CA HIS A 247 -15.97 -20.75 -10.98
C HIS A 247 -16.04 -22.27 -11.19
N GLN A 248 -14.94 -22.93 -11.58
CA GLN A 248 -14.87 -24.39 -11.50
C GLN A 248 -14.55 -24.80 -10.05
N PRO A 249 -15.45 -25.49 -9.32
CA PRO A 249 -15.09 -26.08 -8.03
C PRO A 249 -14.06 -27.19 -8.26
N MET A 250 -13.02 -27.22 -7.40
CA MET A 250 -12.08 -28.34 -7.31
C MET A 250 -12.80 -29.66 -7.05
#